data_AF-A0A6P0NB86-F1
#
_entry.id   AF-A0A6P0NB86-F1
#
_cell.length_a   1.000
_cell.length_b   1.000
_cell.length_c   1.000
_cell.angle_alpha   90.00
_cell.angle_beta   90.00
_cell.angle_gamma   90.00
#
_symmetry.space_group_name_H-M   'P 1'
#
loop_
_entity.id
_entity.type
_entity.pdbx_description
1 polymer ?
#
loop_
_entity_poly.entity_id
_entity_poly.type
_entity_poly.pdbx_seq_one_letter_code
_entity_poly.pdbx_strand_id
1 'polypeptide(L)'
;NFDGTTFSGTPSSDNIGTSTITVTASDELCKTVSNAFELQVNHVPVPTEIANSVEDFSDTQGEHNWFYGYYDGALTSADFHEMQEYTEGSWKVKQGKYWTELSNTIAHPNGPKTTGRRQKVEQWGVRRWVSDIEGEVTFKGHLAKKDSRTASDGVIAYIFVDGTKIWSDAIDGNDGVGVYFTVSSTVEKGSVVDFALAPGNSDFFDKSTFTISIIGLL
;
A
#
# COMPACT_ATOMS: atom_id res chain seq x y z
N ASN A 1 -22.99 33.40 -8.68
CA ASN A 1 -24.32 34.02 -8.79
C ASN A 1 -24.43 35.10 -7.71
N PHE A 2 -25.14 36.20 -7.97
CA PHE A 2 -25.36 37.28 -7.02
C PHE A 2 -26.85 37.65 -7.02
N ASP A 3 -27.49 37.67 -5.86
CA ASP A 3 -28.92 37.93 -5.73
C ASP A 3 -29.28 39.36 -5.29
N GLY A 4 -28.29 40.25 -5.22
CA GLY A 4 -28.44 41.61 -4.69
C GLY A 4 -27.95 41.77 -3.25
N THR A 5 -27.76 40.67 -2.52
CA THR A 5 -27.23 40.69 -1.15
C THR A 5 -26.12 39.67 -0.91
N THR A 6 -26.17 38.53 -1.60
CA THR A 6 -25.32 37.38 -1.34
C THR A 6 -24.69 36.87 -2.63
N PHE A 7 -23.38 36.61 -2.59
CA PHE A 7 -22.67 35.86 -3.62
C PHE A 7 -22.73 34.36 -3.29
N SER A 8 -23.08 33.52 -4.26
CA SER A 8 -23.11 32.06 -4.12
C SER A 8 -22.49 31.36 -5.33
N GLY A 9 -21.90 30.20 -5.09
CA GLY A 9 -21.31 29.34 -6.11
C GLY A 9 -20.53 28.19 -5.48
N THR A 10 -20.31 27.13 -6.26
CA THR A 10 -19.43 26.03 -5.91
C THR A 10 -18.23 26.10 -6.85
N PRO A 11 -17.03 26.49 -6.38
CA PRO A 11 -15.85 26.53 -7.22
C PRO A 11 -15.50 25.14 -7.79
N SER A 12 -15.02 25.09 -9.03
CA SER A 12 -14.38 23.90 -9.60
C SER A 12 -12.85 24.01 -9.52
N SER A 13 -12.13 22.97 -9.96
CA SER A 13 -10.67 22.99 -10.11
C SER A 13 -10.18 24.12 -11.03
N ASP A 14 -11.01 24.57 -11.98
CA ASP A 14 -10.66 25.67 -12.90
C ASP A 14 -10.66 27.04 -12.21
N ASN A 15 -11.14 27.12 -10.96
CA ASN A 15 -11.23 28.36 -10.19
C ASN A 15 -10.15 28.46 -9.11
N ILE A 16 -9.18 27.53 -9.04
CA ILE A 16 -8.07 27.58 -8.09
C ILE A 16 -7.25 28.86 -8.31
N GLY A 17 -6.89 29.52 -7.20
CA GLY A 17 -6.14 30.77 -7.20
C GLY A 17 -6.92 31.92 -6.56
N THR A 18 -6.50 33.15 -6.86
CA THR A 18 -7.11 34.36 -6.33
C THR A 18 -8.01 35.00 -7.37
N SER A 19 -9.27 35.23 -6.98
CA SER A 19 -10.23 36.02 -7.76
C SER A 19 -10.51 37.32 -7.04
N THR A 20 -10.34 38.45 -7.73
CA THR A 20 -10.78 39.75 -7.21
C THR A 20 -12.26 39.95 -7.53
N ILE A 21 -13.09 40.09 -6.51
CA ILE A 21 -14.51 40.38 -6.64
C ILE A 21 -14.72 41.87 -6.39
N THR A 22 -15.13 42.59 -7.43
CA THR A 22 -15.46 44.01 -7.35
C THR A 22 -16.96 44.20 -7.32
N VAL A 23 -17.46 44.85 -6.28
CA VAL A 23 -18.87 45.23 -6.12
C VAL A 23 -19.01 46.71 -6.41
N THR A 24 -19.86 47.06 -7.36
CA THR A 24 -20.15 48.45 -7.72
C THR A 24 -21.62 48.75 -7.45
N ALA A 25 -21.89 49.72 -6.57
CA ALA A 25 -23.23 50.26 -6.36
C ALA A 25 -23.41 51.52 -7.22
N SER A 26 -24.58 51.70 -7.83
CA SER A 26 -24.95 52.91 -8.57
C SER A 26 -26.24 53.53 -8.03
N ASP A 27 -26.34 54.86 -7.99
CA ASP A 27 -27.59 55.57 -7.70
C ASP A 27 -28.45 55.81 -8.97
N GLU A 28 -29.64 56.39 -8.79
CA GLU A 28 -30.58 56.71 -9.89
C GLU A 28 -30.03 57.76 -10.89
N LEU A 29 -28.96 58.46 -10.52
CA LEU A 29 -28.25 59.43 -11.35
C LEU A 29 -27.00 58.82 -12.00
N CYS A 30 -26.83 57.50 -11.94
CA CYS A 30 -25.71 56.73 -12.47
C CYS A 30 -24.35 57.02 -11.82
N LYS A 31 -24.30 57.63 -10.63
CA LYS A 31 -23.04 57.74 -9.86
C LYS A 31 -22.71 56.43 -9.20
N THR A 32 -21.45 56.05 -9.19
CA THR A 32 -21.00 54.75 -8.67
C THR A 32 -20.02 54.85 -7.51
N VAL A 33 -20.05 53.85 -6.64
CA VAL A 33 -18.99 53.54 -5.66
C VAL A 33 -18.66 52.06 -5.78
N SER A 34 -17.37 51.74 -5.80
CA SER A 34 -16.90 50.36 -5.86
C SER A 34 -16.08 49.99 -4.62
N ASN A 35 -16.17 48.73 -4.24
CA ASN A 35 -15.26 48.09 -3.30
C ASN A 35 -14.83 46.73 -3.85
N ALA A 36 -13.65 46.25 -3.48
CA ALA A 36 -13.14 44.97 -3.93
C ALA A 36 -12.66 44.13 -2.75
N PHE A 37 -12.81 42.82 -2.87
CA PHE A 37 -12.22 41.85 -1.96
C PHE A 37 -11.64 40.69 -2.77
N GLU A 38 -10.64 40.02 -2.20
CA GLU A 38 -10.03 38.84 -2.79
C GLU A 38 -10.70 37.58 -2.25
N LEU A 39 -11.10 36.69 -3.15
CA LEU A 39 -11.51 35.34 -2.83
C LEU A 39 -10.38 34.40 -3.24
N GLN A 40 -9.78 33.74 -2.27
CA GLN A 40 -8.79 32.70 -2.50
C GLN A 40 -9.48 31.33 -2.51
N VAL A 41 -9.37 30.61 -3.62
CA VAL A 41 -9.79 29.22 -3.75
C VAL A 41 -8.53 28.35 -3.70
N ASN A 42 -8.37 27.58 -2.64
CA ASN A 42 -7.22 26.70 -2.46
C ASN A 42 -7.38 25.40 -3.25
N HIS A 43 -6.28 24.90 -3.79
CA HIS A 43 -6.22 23.53 -4.29
C HIS A 43 -6.32 22.56 -3.10
N VAL A 44 -7.18 21.56 -3.21
CA VAL A 44 -7.23 20.43 -2.27
C VAL A 44 -6.60 19.23 -2.98
N PRO A 45 -5.39 18.80 -2.57
CA PRO A 45 -4.76 17.60 -3.13
C PRO A 45 -5.69 16.40 -2.99
N VAL A 46 -5.83 15.63 -4.07
CA VAL A 46 -6.62 14.40 -4.09
C VAL A 46 -5.66 13.21 -3.98
N PRO A 47 -5.85 12.30 -3.00
CA PRO A 47 -5.01 11.11 -2.90
C PRO A 47 -5.13 10.23 -4.14
N THR A 48 -3.99 9.80 -4.66
CA THR A 48 -3.89 8.90 -5.82
C THR A 48 -3.13 7.64 -5.44
N GLU A 49 -3.23 6.60 -6.27
CA GLU A 49 -2.34 5.44 -6.13
C GLU A 49 -0.92 5.85 -6.52
N ILE A 50 0.01 5.70 -5.59
CA ILE A 50 1.42 6.06 -5.76
C ILE A 50 2.32 4.84 -5.96
N ALA A 51 1.86 3.66 -5.56
CA ALA A 51 2.53 2.38 -5.77
C ALA A 51 1.52 1.23 -5.69
N ASN A 52 1.76 0.17 -6.46
CA ASN A 52 0.92 -1.01 -6.54
C ASN A 52 1.77 -2.27 -6.67
N SER A 53 1.68 -3.19 -5.70
CA SER A 53 2.54 -4.39 -5.67
C SER A 53 2.32 -5.38 -6.82
N VAL A 54 1.23 -5.23 -7.58
CA VAL A 54 0.87 -6.11 -8.70
C VAL A 54 1.36 -5.52 -10.01
N GLU A 55 1.02 -4.25 -10.27
CA GLU A 55 1.37 -3.55 -11.51
C GLU A 55 2.85 -3.17 -11.55
N ASP A 56 3.42 -2.80 -10.40
CA ASP A 56 4.83 -2.40 -10.29
C ASP A 56 5.77 -3.62 -10.13
N PHE A 57 5.22 -4.84 -10.10
CA PHE A 57 6.01 -6.05 -9.89
C PHE A 57 7.00 -6.28 -11.03
N SER A 58 8.25 -6.54 -10.69
CA SER A 58 9.29 -6.80 -11.69
C SER A 58 10.30 -7.86 -11.24
N ASP A 59 11.16 -8.25 -12.18
CA ASP A 59 12.30 -9.15 -11.99
C ASP A 59 13.58 -8.43 -11.56
N THR A 60 13.49 -7.14 -11.23
CA THR A 60 14.61 -6.29 -10.80
C THR A 60 14.35 -5.74 -9.40
N GLN A 61 15.29 -5.96 -8.46
CA GLN A 61 15.20 -5.40 -7.11
C GLN A 61 15.26 -3.87 -7.13
N GLY A 62 14.40 -3.23 -6.34
CA GLY A 62 14.34 -1.77 -6.20
C GLY A 62 13.60 -1.06 -7.33
N GLU A 63 13.13 -1.76 -8.36
CA GLU A 63 12.32 -1.15 -9.41
C GLU A 63 10.98 -0.69 -8.83
N HIS A 64 10.56 0.53 -9.21
CA HIS A 64 9.39 1.21 -8.62
C HIS A 64 9.41 1.28 -7.08
N ASN A 65 10.62 1.32 -6.50
CA ASN A 65 10.87 1.30 -5.05
C ASN A 65 10.42 0.00 -4.33
N TRP A 66 10.18 -1.09 -5.07
CA TRP A 66 9.83 -2.38 -4.51
C TRP A 66 11.03 -3.33 -4.42
N PHE A 67 11.15 -4.01 -3.28
CA PHE A 67 12.14 -5.05 -3.02
C PHE A 67 11.42 -6.33 -2.57
N TYR A 68 11.94 -7.47 -2.99
CA TYR A 68 11.35 -8.78 -2.74
C TYR A 68 12.31 -9.63 -1.92
N GLY A 69 11.89 -10.02 -0.74
CA GLY A 69 12.78 -10.62 0.25
C GLY A 69 12.08 -11.54 1.23
N TYR A 70 12.78 -11.84 2.29
CA TYR A 70 12.29 -12.70 3.35
C TYR A 70 12.97 -12.38 4.69
N TYR A 71 12.33 -12.80 5.77
CA TYR A 71 12.93 -12.91 7.10
C TYR A 71 13.18 -14.39 7.40
N ASP A 72 14.26 -14.74 8.09
CA ASP A 72 14.54 -16.11 8.53
C ASP A 72 15.29 -16.24 9.87
N GLY A 73 15.32 -15.15 10.65
CA GLY A 73 15.97 -15.04 11.94
C GLY A 73 15.13 -14.27 12.95
N ALA A 74 15.39 -12.96 13.09
CA ALA A 74 14.71 -12.14 14.09
C ALA A 74 13.23 -11.87 13.75
N LEU A 75 12.80 -12.11 12.51
CA LEU A 75 11.43 -11.89 12.03
C LEU A 75 10.98 -10.43 12.25
N THR A 76 11.90 -9.50 11.96
CA THR A 76 11.67 -8.05 12.05
C THR A 76 12.14 -7.38 10.77
N SER A 77 11.78 -6.11 10.55
CA SER A 77 12.25 -5.32 9.40
C SER A 77 13.78 -5.28 9.24
N ALA A 78 14.53 -5.36 10.36
CA ALA A 78 15.99 -5.40 10.33
C ALA A 78 16.57 -6.74 9.82
N ASP A 79 15.75 -7.78 9.73
CA ASP A 79 16.10 -9.15 9.29
C ASP A 79 15.92 -9.35 7.78
N PHE A 80 15.65 -8.30 7.03
CA PHE A 80 15.32 -8.41 5.61
C PHE A 80 16.49 -8.91 4.78
N HIS A 81 16.24 -9.98 4.03
CA HIS A 81 17.14 -10.53 3.04
C HIS A 81 16.49 -10.48 1.65
N GLU A 82 17.14 -9.79 0.71
CA GLU A 82 16.70 -9.81 -0.69
C GLU A 82 16.81 -11.20 -1.30
N MET A 83 15.76 -11.62 -2.01
CA MET A 83 15.83 -12.81 -2.85
C MET A 83 16.77 -12.56 -4.03
N GLN A 84 17.55 -13.58 -4.39
CA GLN A 84 18.56 -13.52 -5.46
C GLN A 84 18.15 -14.31 -6.70
N GLU A 85 17.02 -15.02 -6.65
CA GLU A 85 16.56 -15.89 -7.72
C GLU A 85 15.17 -15.44 -8.19
N TYR A 86 15.08 -15.03 -9.45
CA TYR A 86 13.84 -14.80 -10.15
C TYR A 86 13.67 -15.86 -11.24
N THR A 87 12.59 -16.64 -11.15
CA THR A 87 12.33 -17.74 -12.09
C THR A 87 10.84 -18.05 -12.12
N GLU A 88 10.33 -18.43 -13.29
CA GLU A 88 8.92 -18.78 -13.48
C GLU A 88 7.94 -17.65 -13.07
N GLY A 89 8.35 -16.39 -13.24
CA GLY A 89 7.53 -15.22 -12.88
C GLY A 89 7.42 -14.97 -11.37
N SER A 90 8.39 -15.43 -10.58
CA SER A 90 8.40 -15.23 -9.13
C SER A 90 9.81 -15.10 -8.58
N TRP A 91 9.97 -14.26 -7.57
CA TRP A 91 11.11 -14.27 -6.66
C TRP A 91 11.02 -15.49 -5.74
N LYS A 92 12.14 -16.19 -5.53
CA LYS A 92 12.19 -17.40 -4.69
C LYS A 92 13.43 -17.41 -3.79
N VAL A 93 13.29 -18.01 -2.61
CA VAL A 93 14.44 -18.33 -1.76
C VAL A 93 14.98 -19.70 -2.17
N LYS A 94 16.12 -19.74 -2.87
CA LYS A 94 16.84 -20.96 -3.30
C LYS A 94 15.89 -22.04 -3.86
N GLN A 95 15.51 -21.93 -5.13
CA GLN A 95 14.52 -22.79 -5.78
C GLN A 95 14.79 -24.28 -5.50
N GLY A 96 13.73 -25.01 -5.15
CA GLY A 96 13.82 -26.42 -4.78
C GLY A 96 14.15 -26.66 -3.30
N LYS A 97 14.74 -25.68 -2.58
CA LYS A 97 15.12 -25.82 -1.18
C LYS A 97 14.07 -25.32 -0.19
N TYR A 98 13.45 -24.17 -0.46
CA TYR A 98 12.40 -23.58 0.37
C TYR A 98 11.13 -23.31 -0.43
N TRP A 99 9.99 -23.23 0.24
CA TRP A 99 8.74 -22.82 -0.41
C TRP A 99 8.60 -21.31 -0.59
N THR A 100 9.40 -20.51 0.10
CA THR A 100 9.28 -19.05 0.11
C THR A 100 9.34 -18.49 -1.31
N GLU A 101 8.21 -17.96 -1.79
CA GLU A 101 8.07 -17.37 -3.12
C GLU A 101 7.16 -16.15 -3.12
N LEU A 102 7.43 -15.20 -4.01
CA LEU A 102 6.65 -13.98 -4.25
C LEU A 102 6.48 -13.78 -5.77
N SER A 103 5.25 -13.85 -6.28
CA SER A 103 4.89 -13.39 -7.64
C SER A 103 4.29 -11.98 -7.58
N ASN A 104 3.66 -11.46 -8.63
CA ASN A 104 2.94 -10.18 -8.54
C ASN A 104 1.73 -10.22 -7.58
N THR A 105 1.06 -11.37 -7.45
CA THR A 105 -0.20 -11.52 -6.68
C THR A 105 -0.11 -12.53 -5.56
N ILE A 106 0.82 -13.49 -5.64
CA ILE A 106 0.92 -14.62 -4.73
C ILE A 106 2.14 -14.47 -3.83
N ALA A 107 1.98 -14.89 -2.59
CA ALA A 107 3.06 -15.16 -1.65
C ALA A 107 2.90 -16.57 -1.08
N HIS A 108 4.01 -17.23 -0.75
CA HIS A 108 4.05 -18.43 0.06
C HIS A 108 5.21 -18.29 1.05
N PRO A 109 5.02 -18.51 2.35
CA PRO A 109 6.09 -18.57 3.35
C PRO A 109 6.78 -19.95 3.37
N ASN A 110 7.86 -20.12 4.14
CA ASN A 110 8.36 -21.46 4.48
C ASN A 110 8.20 -21.67 5.99
N GLY A 111 7.85 -22.89 6.38
CA GLY A 111 7.43 -23.18 7.75
C GLY A 111 8.42 -24.08 8.49
N PRO A 112 8.36 -24.08 9.83
CA PRO A 112 9.11 -25.03 10.65
C PRO A 112 8.64 -26.49 10.41
N LYS A 113 7.40 -26.68 9.95
CA LYS A 113 6.89 -27.94 9.42
C LYS A 113 6.67 -27.81 7.92
N THR A 114 7.45 -28.57 7.15
CA THR A 114 7.46 -28.50 5.69
C THR A 114 7.36 -29.86 4.99
N THR A 115 7.10 -29.85 3.68
CA THR A 115 6.99 -31.05 2.86
C THR A 115 8.35 -31.69 2.64
N GLY A 116 8.39 -33.00 2.41
CA GLY A 116 9.61 -33.80 2.60
C GLY A 116 10.87 -33.38 1.81
N ARG A 117 10.75 -32.63 0.71
CA ARG A 117 11.91 -32.17 -0.08
C ARG A 117 12.46 -30.81 0.35
N ARG A 118 11.75 -30.05 1.18
CA ARG A 118 12.14 -28.70 1.60
C ARG A 118 12.81 -28.71 2.97
N GLN A 119 13.59 -27.67 3.23
CA GLN A 119 14.25 -27.48 4.53
C GLN A 119 13.28 -26.81 5.52
N LYS A 120 13.21 -27.38 6.72
CA LYS A 120 12.45 -26.84 7.85
C LYS A 120 13.13 -25.59 8.40
N VAL A 121 12.50 -24.45 8.23
CA VAL A 121 12.93 -23.15 8.77
C VAL A 121 11.73 -22.20 8.66
N GLU A 122 11.55 -21.34 9.64
CA GLU A 122 10.54 -20.29 9.52
C GLU A 122 11.07 -19.18 8.62
N GLN A 123 10.37 -18.93 7.51
CA GLN A 123 10.69 -17.83 6.61
C GLN A 123 9.43 -17.08 6.22
N TRP A 124 9.43 -15.78 6.47
CA TRP A 124 8.32 -14.91 6.09
C TRP A 124 8.64 -14.32 4.73
N GLY A 125 7.73 -14.43 3.76
CA GLY A 125 7.89 -13.74 2.47
C GLY A 125 7.57 -12.26 2.64
N VAL A 126 8.43 -11.37 2.15
CA VAL A 126 8.31 -9.92 2.37
C VAL A 126 8.36 -9.16 1.06
N ARG A 127 7.32 -8.38 0.79
CA ARG A 127 7.40 -7.26 -0.17
C ARG A 127 7.74 -6.01 0.62
N ARG A 128 8.83 -5.36 0.26
CA ARG A 128 9.28 -4.11 0.88
C ARG A 128 9.09 -2.97 -0.11
N TRP A 129 8.44 -1.91 0.32
CA TRP A 129 8.40 -0.64 -0.41
C TRP A 129 9.22 0.40 0.35
N VAL A 130 10.05 1.16 -0.37
CA VAL A 130 10.81 2.28 0.19
C VAL A 130 10.18 3.59 -0.27
N SER A 131 9.71 4.41 0.66
CA SER A 131 8.99 5.62 0.30
C SER A 131 9.89 6.66 -0.37
N ASP A 132 9.46 7.23 -1.49
CA ASP A 132 10.06 8.39 -2.14
C ASP A 132 9.29 9.69 -1.86
N ILE A 133 8.20 9.59 -1.11
CA ILE A 133 7.39 10.71 -0.63
C ILE A 133 7.42 10.82 0.90
N GLU A 134 6.85 11.92 1.41
CA GLU A 134 6.59 12.12 2.83
C GLU A 134 5.11 12.49 3.04
N GLY A 135 4.55 12.13 4.19
CA GLY A 135 3.18 12.45 4.55
C GLY A 135 2.36 11.21 4.93
N GLU A 136 1.04 11.40 5.05
CA GLU A 136 0.12 10.30 5.34
C GLU A 136 -0.14 9.47 4.08
N VAL A 137 0.02 8.16 4.19
CA VAL A 137 -0.33 7.18 3.16
C VAL A 137 -1.34 6.18 3.71
N THR A 138 -2.20 5.68 2.84
CA THR A 138 -3.13 4.59 3.11
C THR A 138 -2.71 3.34 2.35
N PHE A 139 -2.45 2.27 3.09
CA PHE A 139 -2.22 0.94 2.53
C PHE A 139 -3.55 0.20 2.49
N LYS A 140 -3.93 -0.29 1.30
CA LYS A 140 -5.11 -1.15 1.16
C LYS A 140 -4.80 -2.35 0.29
N GLY A 141 -5.51 -3.45 0.49
CA GLY A 141 -5.17 -4.68 -0.21
C GLY A 141 -6.09 -5.85 0.08
N HIS A 142 -5.70 -7.03 -0.41
CA HIS A 142 -6.43 -8.28 -0.22
C HIS A 142 -5.47 -9.39 0.22
N LEU A 143 -5.84 -10.07 1.30
CA LEU A 143 -5.19 -11.27 1.81
C LEU A 143 -6.20 -12.42 1.73
N ALA A 144 -5.89 -13.51 1.01
CA ALA A 144 -6.76 -14.69 0.95
C ALA A 144 -5.98 -15.96 0.60
N LYS A 145 -6.45 -17.14 1.02
CA LYS A 145 -5.83 -18.41 0.61
C LYS A 145 -6.09 -18.65 -0.87
N LYS A 146 -5.02 -18.85 -1.65
CA LYS A 146 -5.11 -19.22 -3.06
C LYS A 146 -5.37 -20.72 -3.24
N ASP A 147 -4.68 -21.53 -2.45
CA ASP A 147 -4.86 -22.98 -2.37
C ASP A 147 -5.65 -23.37 -1.11
N SER A 148 -6.85 -22.80 -0.98
CA SER A 148 -7.78 -23.05 0.12
C SER A 148 -8.00 -24.55 0.37
N ARG A 149 -7.47 -25.05 1.50
CA ARG A 149 -7.52 -26.45 1.91
C ARG A 149 -7.52 -26.56 3.43
N THR A 150 -8.33 -27.48 3.96
CA THR A 150 -8.37 -27.82 5.40
C THR A 150 -7.08 -28.45 5.93
N ALA A 151 -6.14 -28.81 5.05
CA ALA A 151 -4.83 -29.33 5.41
C ALA A 151 -3.79 -28.22 5.68
N SER A 152 -4.06 -26.98 5.26
CA SER A 152 -3.31 -25.79 5.68
C SER A 152 -3.79 -25.36 7.07
N ASP A 153 -2.87 -24.83 7.87
CA ASP A 153 -3.17 -24.20 9.17
C ASP A 153 -3.20 -22.67 9.08
N GLY A 154 -3.24 -22.14 7.86
CA GLY A 154 -3.42 -20.71 7.62
C GLY A 154 -2.10 -19.93 7.55
N VAL A 155 -2.24 -18.63 7.34
CA VAL A 155 -1.12 -17.69 7.24
C VAL A 155 -1.46 -16.43 8.03
N ILE A 156 -0.42 -15.68 8.39
CA ILE A 156 -0.57 -14.40 9.09
C ILE A 156 0.14 -13.33 8.27
N ALA A 157 -0.56 -12.27 7.91
CA ALA A 157 0.04 -11.12 7.24
C ALA A 157 0.33 -10.01 8.25
N TYR A 158 1.39 -9.24 7.98
CA TYR A 158 1.84 -8.12 8.78
C TYR A 158 2.18 -6.93 7.90
N ILE A 159 1.95 -5.73 8.41
CA ILE A 159 2.46 -4.49 7.83
C ILE A 159 3.29 -3.77 8.88
N PHE A 160 4.54 -3.48 8.52
CA PHE A 160 5.46 -2.69 9.34
C PHE A 160 5.83 -1.40 8.62
N VAL A 161 5.93 -0.30 9.36
CA VAL A 161 6.52 0.96 8.90
C VAL A 161 7.68 1.27 9.82
N ASP A 162 8.89 1.38 9.26
CA ASP A 162 10.14 1.61 9.98
C ASP A 162 10.33 0.64 11.16
N GLY A 163 10.02 -0.64 10.91
CA GLY A 163 10.09 -1.73 11.89
C GLY A 163 8.93 -1.77 12.91
N THR A 164 8.06 -0.76 12.94
CA THR A 164 6.89 -0.74 13.82
C THR A 164 5.69 -1.41 13.15
N LYS A 165 5.13 -2.44 13.79
CA LYS A 165 3.92 -3.10 13.29
C LYS A 165 2.72 -2.16 13.39
N ILE A 166 2.08 -1.86 12.26
CA ILE A 166 0.86 -1.04 12.20
C ILE A 166 -0.39 -1.87 11.93
N TRP A 167 -0.24 -3.07 11.36
CA TRP A 167 -1.36 -3.95 11.06
C TRP A 167 -0.93 -5.42 11.05
N SER A 168 -1.87 -6.31 11.40
CA SER A 168 -1.74 -7.74 11.17
C SER A 168 -3.10 -8.41 11.15
N ASP A 169 -3.24 -9.45 10.34
CA ASP A 169 -4.41 -10.32 10.37
C ASP A 169 -4.05 -11.76 9.96
N ALA A 170 -4.84 -12.72 10.41
CA ALA A 170 -4.66 -14.13 10.14
C ALA A 170 -5.86 -14.67 9.35
N ILE A 171 -5.59 -15.56 8.40
CA ILE A 171 -6.63 -16.27 7.65
C ILE A 171 -6.44 -17.78 7.79
N ASP A 172 -7.56 -18.49 7.95
CA ASP A 172 -7.56 -19.95 8.08
C ASP A 172 -7.14 -20.63 6.76
N GLY A 173 -6.62 -21.85 6.84
CA GLY A 173 -6.09 -22.58 5.68
C GLY A 173 -7.08 -22.82 4.53
N ASN A 174 -8.38 -22.81 4.82
CA ASN A 174 -9.46 -22.93 3.85
C ASN A 174 -10.17 -21.60 3.55
N ASP A 175 -9.67 -20.47 4.03
CA ASP A 175 -10.29 -19.17 3.80
C ASP A 175 -9.89 -18.56 2.43
N GLY A 176 -10.60 -18.99 1.39
CA GLY A 176 -10.43 -18.45 0.03
C GLY A 176 -11.08 -17.09 -0.20
N VAL A 177 -11.89 -16.61 0.75
CA VAL A 177 -12.49 -15.27 0.69
C VAL A 177 -11.51 -14.26 1.27
N GLY A 178 -10.95 -14.58 2.43
CA GLY A 178 -9.95 -13.79 3.11
C GLY A 178 -10.47 -12.43 3.59
N VAL A 179 -9.55 -11.46 3.68
CA VAL A 179 -9.79 -10.13 4.22
C VAL A 179 -9.28 -9.04 3.28
N TYR A 180 -10.11 -8.00 3.11
CA TYR A 180 -9.67 -6.72 2.56
C TYR A 180 -9.25 -5.82 3.71
N PHE A 181 -8.07 -5.24 3.62
CA PHE A 181 -7.54 -4.35 4.65
C PHE A 181 -7.37 -2.93 4.13
N THR A 182 -7.48 -1.98 5.05
CA THR A 182 -7.15 -0.56 4.87
C THR A 182 -6.52 -0.07 6.18
N VAL A 183 -5.30 0.44 6.13
CA VAL A 183 -4.59 1.01 7.29
C VAL A 183 -3.74 2.19 6.83
N SER A 184 -3.71 3.26 7.63
CA SER A 184 -2.92 4.45 7.31
C SER A 184 -1.71 4.59 8.24
N SER A 185 -0.65 5.19 7.73
CA SER A 185 0.52 5.61 8.50
C SER A 185 1.15 6.84 7.88
N THR A 186 1.89 7.61 8.67
CA THR A 186 2.82 8.60 8.13
C THR A 186 4.09 7.88 7.68
N VAL A 187 4.65 8.34 6.55
CA VAL A 187 5.98 7.94 6.03
C VAL A 187 6.83 9.19 5.80
N GLU A 188 8.14 9.02 5.87
CA GLU A 188 9.13 9.99 5.38
C GLU A 188 9.79 9.45 4.10
N LYS A 189 10.51 10.31 3.38
CA LYS A 189 11.37 9.84 2.28
C LYS A 189 12.44 8.91 2.84
N GLY A 190 12.48 7.68 2.35
CA GLY A 190 13.33 6.60 2.82
C GLY A 190 12.70 5.70 3.89
N SER A 191 11.47 5.98 4.36
CA SER A 191 10.75 5.06 5.23
C SER A 191 10.61 3.69 4.56
N VAL A 192 10.82 2.64 5.37
CA VAL A 192 10.72 1.25 4.94
C VAL A 192 9.36 0.70 5.33
N VAL A 193 8.60 0.22 4.35
CA VAL A 193 7.30 -0.42 4.57
C VAL A 193 7.38 -1.88 4.16
N ASP A 194 7.20 -2.78 5.13
CA ASP A 194 7.25 -4.22 4.90
C ASP A 194 5.87 -4.86 4.98
N PHE A 195 5.50 -5.55 3.91
CA PHE A 195 4.32 -6.40 3.81
C PHE A 195 4.80 -7.86 3.91
N ALA A 196 4.75 -8.40 5.12
CA ALA A 196 5.28 -9.72 5.43
C ALA A 196 4.17 -10.76 5.56
N LEU A 197 4.37 -11.94 4.98
CA LEU A 197 3.50 -13.10 5.11
C LEU A 197 4.24 -14.21 5.86
N ALA A 198 3.73 -14.56 7.04
CA ALA A 198 4.23 -15.63 7.89
C ALA A 198 3.44 -16.93 7.68
N PRO A 199 4.08 -18.10 7.85
CA PRO A 199 3.36 -19.37 7.91
C PRO A 199 2.57 -19.48 9.22
N GLY A 200 1.65 -20.44 9.27
CA GLY A 200 1.21 -21.01 10.55
C GLY A 200 2.31 -21.85 11.20
N ASN A 201 1.94 -22.93 11.87
CA ASN A 201 2.91 -23.93 12.32
C ASN A 201 3.44 -24.80 11.15
N SER A 202 2.76 -24.81 10.01
CA SER A 202 3.10 -25.55 8.81
C SER A 202 3.09 -24.63 7.59
N ASP A 203 3.84 -24.99 6.54
CA ASP A 203 3.75 -24.32 5.23
C ASP A 203 2.91 -25.12 4.21
N PHE A 204 2.01 -25.95 4.71
CA PHE A 204 1.29 -26.89 3.85
C PHE A 204 0.14 -26.15 3.17
N PHE A 205 0.25 -25.96 1.86
CA PHE A 205 -0.76 -25.24 1.08
C PHE A 205 -0.95 -23.81 1.59
N ASP A 206 0.14 -23.03 1.65
CA ASP A 206 0.13 -21.65 2.14
C ASP A 206 0.19 -20.62 1.01
N LYS A 207 -0.05 -21.03 -0.25
CA LYS A 207 -0.14 -20.04 -1.34
C LYS A 207 -1.30 -19.11 -1.00
N SER A 208 -0.99 -17.83 -0.96
CA SER A 208 -1.94 -16.81 -0.55
C SER A 208 -1.86 -15.65 -1.52
N THR A 209 -3.02 -15.15 -1.93
CA THR A 209 -3.11 -13.82 -2.53
C THR A 209 -2.70 -12.82 -1.46
N PHE A 210 -1.74 -11.95 -1.77
CA PHE A 210 -1.39 -10.82 -0.92
C PHE A 210 -0.97 -9.64 -1.78
N THR A 211 -1.92 -8.72 -2.01
CA THR A 211 -1.78 -7.57 -2.91
C THR A 211 -1.92 -6.26 -2.16
N ILE A 212 -1.23 -5.22 -2.63
CA ILE A 212 -1.13 -3.92 -1.97
C ILE A 212 -1.27 -2.79 -2.97
N SER A 213 -2.11 -1.83 -2.64
CA SER A 213 -2.19 -0.49 -3.23
C SER A 213 -1.82 0.53 -2.16
N ILE A 214 -0.90 1.44 -2.48
CA ILE A 214 -0.50 2.54 -1.63
C ILE A 214 -1.12 3.81 -2.18
N ILE A 215 -1.96 4.46 -1.38
CA ILE A 215 -2.64 5.70 -1.73
C ILE A 215 -1.99 6.84 -0.95
N GLY A 216 -1.55 7.89 -1.63
CA GLY A 216 -0.90 9.04 -1.00
C GLY A 216 -1.17 10.32 -1.76
N LEU A 217 -0.72 11.44 -1.17
CA LEU A 217 -0.67 12.72 -1.87
C LEU A 217 0.69 12.83 -2.58
N LEU A 218 0.67 13.27 -3.84
CA LEU A 218 1.86 13.66 -4.61
C LEU A 218 2.12 15.17 -4.47
#